data_AF-M2LN67-F1
#
_entry.id   AF-M2LN67-F1
#
_cell.length_a   1.000
_cell.length_b   1.000
_cell.length_c   1.000
_cell.angle_alpha   90.00
_cell.angle_beta   90.00
_cell.angle_gamma   90.00
#
_symmetry.space_group_name_H-M   'P 1'
#
loop_
_entity.id
_entity.type
_entity.pdbx_description
1 polymer ?
#
loop_
_entity_poly.entity_id
_entity_poly.type
_entity_poly.pdbx_seq_one_letter_code
_entity_poly.pdbx_strand_id
1 'polypeptide(L)'
;MQSLTGRWPKATEKIDGPPWVKRVEDIFDDPQFYIDDATPMDVHQGSGGDCWFLAALMAVTAKKELIGTICVDREESMGVYGFVFFRDGEWIYEVIDDKLFMRVGDDDDIKVVRDWDRDKKEGMPLQHDEEKFKNILQRGGEALYFSHCKSNETWLPLIEKAYAKAHGDYFAIEGGFASEGIEDLTGGVGVVLNPEDIMDKERFWREQLSQVNVKYLFGGGSKASSSKGVIGGHAYAVLDKWESEDKKLKLLKLRNPWGHQEWEGDWSDGSKLWTADMITKLKHEFGNDGVFWMSYKDFLKHFPCINRVRLFDKTWKVSQQWTCVQVPWTVDYLDTKFTFTISERGPVVIVLSQPDDRYFYGLGGRLLYSLHFRVYREGEEGRWIVRSMHNSGNETVFTRSVSAELDNLEPGTYSVVFKISAVRLPGASTAEEAILKFAVERKEKLLYVGRRFDYAQSKGNLRAMEEEMKQRSKVGEKRKVKDLQKKVRKVNMQEKERARLRKK
;
A
#
# COMPACT_ATOMS: atom_id res chain seq x y z
N MET A 1 -9.45 -1.77 -15.35
CA MET A 1 -8.50 -1.40 -16.41
C MET A 1 -8.72 -0.03 -17.00
N GLN A 2 -9.96 0.47 -17.11
CA GLN A 2 -10.18 1.78 -17.72
C GLN A 2 -10.28 2.88 -16.65
N SER A 3 -9.18 3.60 -16.44
CA SER A 3 -9.19 4.87 -15.73
C SER A 3 -9.96 5.94 -16.52
N LEU A 4 -10.38 7.03 -15.86
CA LEU A 4 -10.98 8.14 -16.61
C LEU A 4 -9.98 8.70 -17.61
N THR A 5 -8.75 9.02 -17.22
CA THR A 5 -7.79 9.78 -18.06
C THR A 5 -7.25 9.02 -19.26
N GLY A 6 -7.37 7.69 -19.30
CA GLY A 6 -7.19 6.87 -20.50
C GLY A 6 -5.95 7.23 -21.33
N ARG A 7 -4.74 6.98 -20.80
CA ARG A 7 -3.52 6.89 -21.60
C ARG A 7 -2.60 5.79 -21.09
N TRP A 8 -2.17 4.94 -22.01
CA TRP A 8 -1.14 3.93 -21.86
C TRP A 8 0.26 4.57 -21.76
N PRO A 9 1.07 4.29 -20.72
CA PRO A 9 2.51 4.36 -20.82
C PRO A 9 3.00 3.08 -21.51
N LYS A 10 3.71 3.22 -22.64
CA LYS A 10 4.40 2.08 -23.26
C LYS A 10 5.61 1.71 -22.41
N ALA A 11 5.61 0.50 -21.86
CA ALA A 11 6.80 -0.35 -21.82
C ALA A 11 6.34 -1.80 -22.02
N THR A 12 6.75 -2.37 -23.16
CA THR A 12 6.51 -3.74 -23.64
C THR A 12 5.13 -4.02 -24.28
N GLU A 13 5.03 -3.60 -25.55
CA GLU A 13 4.29 -4.24 -26.66
C GLU A 13 2.95 -4.97 -26.39
N LYS A 14 1.87 -4.18 -26.39
CA LYS A 14 0.54 -4.45 -26.99
C LYS A 14 -0.14 -5.79 -26.65
N ILE A 15 -0.73 -5.81 -25.46
CA ILE A 15 -2.13 -6.23 -25.29
C ILE A 15 -2.84 -4.98 -24.73
N ASP A 16 -3.95 -4.53 -25.32
CA ASP A 16 -4.72 -3.32 -24.89
C ASP A 16 -5.48 -3.55 -23.54
N GLY A 17 -4.94 -4.41 -22.67
CA GLY A 17 -5.51 -4.88 -21.40
C GLY A 17 -5.94 -6.35 -21.48
N PRO A 18 -6.07 -7.08 -20.36
CA PRO A 18 -6.42 -8.49 -20.34
C PRO A 18 -7.59 -8.85 -21.25
N PRO A 19 -7.39 -9.83 -22.16
CA PRO A 19 -8.40 -10.23 -23.13
C PRO A 19 -9.59 -10.95 -22.50
N TRP A 20 -9.41 -11.56 -21.32
CA TRP A 20 -10.40 -12.48 -20.77
C TRP A 20 -10.43 -12.52 -19.25
N VAL A 21 -11.45 -13.17 -18.71
CA VAL A 21 -11.64 -13.39 -17.28
C VAL A 21 -12.17 -14.79 -17.00
N LYS A 22 -11.64 -15.48 -16.00
CA LYS A 22 -12.09 -16.81 -15.55
C LYS A 22 -12.25 -16.84 -14.04
N ARG A 23 -13.01 -17.80 -13.50
CA ARG A 23 -13.07 -18.03 -12.05
C ARG A 23 -11.85 -18.79 -11.58
N VAL A 24 -11.58 -18.76 -10.28
CA VAL A 24 -10.44 -19.46 -9.69
C VAL A 24 -10.49 -20.97 -10.01
N GLU A 25 -11.67 -21.59 -9.91
CA GLU A 25 -11.89 -23.02 -10.21
C GLU A 25 -11.63 -23.41 -11.67
N ASP A 26 -11.71 -22.45 -12.61
CA ASP A 26 -11.43 -22.70 -14.02
C ASP A 26 -9.93 -22.55 -14.37
N ILE A 27 -9.16 -21.94 -13.46
CA ILE A 27 -7.74 -21.60 -13.65
C ILE A 27 -6.84 -22.59 -12.90
N PHE A 28 -7.28 -23.07 -11.74
CA PHE A 28 -6.50 -23.91 -10.83
C PHE A 28 -7.22 -25.23 -10.55
N ASP A 29 -6.47 -26.33 -10.54
CA ASP A 29 -7.02 -27.67 -10.30
C ASP A 29 -7.36 -27.95 -8.82
N ASP A 30 -6.62 -27.34 -7.89
CA ASP A 30 -6.85 -27.39 -6.44
C ASP A 30 -6.48 -26.02 -5.84
N PRO A 31 -7.34 -24.99 -6.02
CA PRO A 31 -7.06 -23.67 -5.53
C PRO A 31 -7.14 -23.64 -4.01
N GLN A 32 -6.11 -23.09 -3.37
CA GLN A 32 -6.13 -22.82 -1.94
C GLN A 32 -5.94 -21.33 -1.72
N PHE A 33 -6.61 -20.76 -0.72
CA PHE A 33 -6.39 -19.34 -0.42
C PHE A 33 -4.96 -19.12 0.10
N TYR A 34 -4.53 -19.91 1.07
CA TYR A 34 -3.15 -20.01 1.55
C TYR A 34 -2.71 -21.47 1.53
N ILE A 35 -1.47 -21.74 1.13
CA ILE A 35 -0.80 -23.01 1.36
C ILE A 35 0.18 -22.78 2.51
N ASP A 36 -0.12 -23.41 3.66
CA ASP A 36 0.49 -23.14 4.96
C ASP A 36 0.25 -21.71 5.50
N ASP A 37 0.85 -20.69 4.88
CA ASP A 37 0.82 -19.30 5.33
C ASP A 37 1.24 -18.37 4.19
N ALA A 38 0.74 -17.14 4.15
CA ALA A 38 1.21 -16.17 3.14
C ALA A 38 2.64 -15.73 3.43
N THR A 39 3.50 -15.92 2.44
CA THR A 39 4.91 -15.57 2.52
C THR A 39 5.25 -14.50 1.51
N PRO A 40 6.38 -13.79 1.70
CA PRO A 40 6.92 -12.98 0.63
C PRO A 40 7.10 -13.83 -0.63
N MET A 41 7.52 -15.11 -0.52
CA MET A 41 7.85 -16.07 -1.62
C MET A 41 6.74 -16.23 -2.63
N ASP A 42 5.50 -16.06 -2.21
CA ASP A 42 4.37 -16.24 -3.11
C ASP A 42 4.22 -15.05 -4.07
N VAL A 43 4.74 -13.87 -3.74
CA VAL A 43 4.50 -12.64 -4.50
C VAL A 43 5.26 -12.59 -5.83
N HIS A 44 4.52 -12.67 -6.94
CA HIS A 44 5.02 -12.43 -8.28
C HIS A 44 4.17 -11.39 -9.00
N GLN A 45 4.83 -10.36 -9.53
CA GLN A 45 4.19 -9.30 -10.31
C GLN A 45 3.79 -9.79 -11.70
N GLY A 46 2.59 -9.40 -12.13
CA GLY A 46 2.14 -9.58 -13.51
C GLY A 46 2.54 -8.42 -14.41
N SER A 47 1.64 -8.09 -15.34
CA SER A 47 1.83 -7.00 -16.32
C SER A 47 1.42 -5.61 -15.81
N GLY A 48 0.97 -5.48 -14.56
CA GLY A 48 0.59 -4.21 -13.93
C GLY A 48 1.80 -3.39 -13.48
N GLY A 49 1.66 -2.06 -13.43
CA GLY A 49 2.67 -1.11 -12.92
C GLY A 49 2.62 -0.88 -11.39
N ASP A 50 2.22 -1.88 -10.61
CA ASP A 50 1.86 -1.78 -9.19
C ASP A 50 2.93 -2.38 -8.26
N CYS A 51 4.18 -2.47 -8.71
CA CYS A 51 5.30 -3.06 -7.96
C CYS A 51 5.44 -2.54 -6.53
N TRP A 52 5.09 -1.27 -6.29
CA TRP A 52 5.09 -0.64 -4.97
C TRP A 52 4.11 -1.30 -4.00
N PHE A 53 2.93 -1.69 -4.48
CA PHE A 53 1.92 -2.37 -3.68
C PHE A 53 2.32 -3.84 -3.43
N LEU A 54 2.87 -4.52 -4.43
CA LEU A 54 3.40 -5.88 -4.24
C LEU A 54 4.60 -5.92 -3.29
N ALA A 55 5.49 -4.92 -3.37
CA ALA A 55 6.56 -4.73 -2.38
C ALA A 55 6.00 -4.48 -0.96
N ALA A 56 4.91 -3.75 -0.84
CA ALA A 56 4.21 -3.56 0.43
C ALA A 56 3.66 -4.88 0.98
N LEU A 57 3.00 -5.70 0.14
CA LEU A 57 2.50 -7.03 0.54
C LEU A 57 3.63 -7.95 0.98
N MET A 58 4.78 -7.95 0.31
CA MET A 58 5.95 -8.71 0.75
C MET A 58 6.47 -8.23 2.11
N ALA A 59 6.54 -6.92 2.35
CA ALA A 59 6.94 -6.38 3.64
C ALA A 59 5.94 -6.74 4.76
N VAL A 60 4.64 -6.77 4.45
CA VAL A 60 3.58 -7.13 5.40
C VAL A 60 3.58 -8.63 5.70
N THR A 61 3.73 -9.49 4.70
CA THR A 61 3.81 -10.96 4.86
C THR A 61 5.06 -11.42 5.60
N ALA A 62 6.16 -10.65 5.54
CA ALA A 62 7.33 -10.88 6.41
C ALA A 62 6.98 -10.81 7.91
N LYS A 63 5.86 -10.18 8.29
CA LYS A 63 5.30 -10.19 9.65
C LYS A 63 3.94 -10.92 9.66
N LYS A 64 4.00 -12.24 9.88
CA LYS A 64 2.85 -13.19 9.85
C LYS A 64 1.57 -12.69 10.52
N GLU A 65 1.66 -11.94 11.62
CA GLU A 65 0.49 -11.43 12.35
C GLU A 65 -0.35 -10.42 11.54
N LEU A 66 0.23 -9.75 10.54
CA LEU A 66 -0.44 -8.67 9.81
C LEU A 66 -1.30 -9.18 8.64
N ILE A 67 -0.80 -10.15 7.87
CA ILE A 67 -1.50 -10.61 6.66
C ILE A 67 -2.87 -11.23 6.98
N GLY A 68 -2.96 -11.94 8.11
CA GLY A 68 -4.20 -12.52 8.60
C GLY A 68 -5.26 -11.51 9.04
N THR A 69 -4.93 -10.22 9.13
CA THR A 69 -5.90 -9.16 9.48
C THR A 69 -6.57 -8.51 8.28
N ILE A 70 -6.07 -8.75 7.06
CA ILE A 70 -6.52 -8.05 5.85
C ILE A 70 -7.69 -8.77 5.19
N CYS A 71 -7.63 -10.09 5.03
CA CYS A 71 -8.79 -10.89 4.60
C CYS A 71 -9.61 -11.26 5.84
N VAL A 72 -10.75 -10.59 6.03
CA VAL A 72 -11.55 -10.69 7.26
C VAL A 72 -12.63 -11.75 7.20
N ASP A 73 -13.09 -12.09 6.00
CA ASP A 73 -14.14 -13.08 5.77
C ASP A 73 -14.06 -13.62 4.34
N ARG A 74 -14.41 -14.89 4.13
CA ARG A 74 -14.39 -15.52 2.80
C ARG A 74 -15.29 -16.75 2.75
N GLU A 75 -15.98 -16.89 1.62
CA GLU A 75 -16.76 -18.08 1.25
C GLU A 75 -16.22 -18.59 -0.09
N GLU A 76 -15.20 -19.46 0.00
CA GLU A 76 -14.44 -19.96 -1.14
C GLU A 76 -15.33 -20.77 -2.10
N SER A 77 -16.30 -21.51 -1.58
CA SER A 77 -17.24 -22.31 -2.39
C SER A 77 -18.16 -21.46 -3.29
N MET A 78 -18.38 -20.20 -2.92
CA MET A 78 -19.17 -19.24 -3.70
C MET A 78 -18.29 -18.23 -4.44
N GLY A 79 -16.98 -18.29 -4.24
CA GLY A 79 -15.99 -17.35 -4.78
C GLY A 79 -16.20 -15.92 -4.27
N VAL A 80 -16.49 -15.72 -2.99
CA VAL A 80 -16.73 -14.39 -2.39
C VAL A 80 -15.72 -14.11 -1.27
N TYR A 81 -15.05 -12.96 -1.33
CA TYR A 81 -13.98 -12.59 -0.40
C TYR A 81 -14.15 -11.16 0.11
N GLY A 82 -13.93 -10.96 1.40
CA GLY A 82 -13.98 -9.66 2.08
C GLY A 82 -12.60 -9.23 2.56
N PHE A 83 -12.15 -8.06 2.11
CA PHE A 83 -10.87 -7.46 2.48
C PHE A 83 -11.07 -6.12 3.18
N VAL A 84 -10.15 -5.76 4.07
CA VAL A 84 -10.09 -4.44 4.71
C VAL A 84 -8.81 -3.70 4.36
N PHE A 85 -8.94 -2.39 4.17
CA PHE A 85 -7.82 -1.49 3.92
C PHE A 85 -7.97 -0.24 4.77
N PHE A 86 -6.87 0.39 5.15
CA PHE A 86 -6.85 1.69 5.79
C PHE A 86 -6.75 2.77 4.70
N ARG A 87 -7.65 3.74 4.71
CA ARG A 87 -7.61 4.86 3.76
C ARG A 87 -8.15 6.11 4.44
N ASP A 88 -7.47 7.24 4.24
CA ASP A 88 -7.90 8.55 4.75
C ASP A 88 -8.30 8.53 6.25
N GLY A 89 -7.51 7.82 7.07
CA GLY A 89 -7.68 7.76 8.52
C GLY A 89 -8.72 6.76 9.04
N GLU A 90 -9.30 5.92 8.18
CA GLU A 90 -10.31 4.93 8.57
C GLU A 90 -10.14 3.58 7.86
N TRP A 91 -10.63 2.52 8.50
CA TRP A 91 -10.70 1.19 7.89
C TRP A 91 -11.93 1.11 6.99
N ILE A 92 -11.71 0.83 5.71
CA ILE A 92 -12.71 0.52 4.70
C ILE A 92 -12.70 -0.98 4.40
N TYR A 93 -13.76 -1.47 3.76
CA TYR A 93 -13.83 -2.85 3.30
C TYR A 93 -14.25 -2.94 1.84
N GLU A 94 -13.81 -3.97 1.16
CA GLU A 94 -14.21 -4.32 -0.20
C GLU A 94 -14.57 -5.81 -0.26
N VAL A 95 -15.73 -6.09 -0.85
CA VAL A 95 -16.18 -7.46 -1.14
C VAL A 95 -16.00 -7.71 -2.62
N ILE A 96 -15.32 -8.78 -2.99
CA ILE A 96 -15.06 -9.14 -4.39
C ILE A 96 -15.52 -10.56 -4.69
N ASP A 97 -15.81 -10.81 -5.97
CA ASP A 97 -15.87 -12.16 -6.52
C ASP A 97 -14.46 -12.68 -6.87
N ASP A 98 -14.36 -13.95 -7.24
CA ASP A 98 -13.12 -14.66 -7.57
C ASP A 98 -12.71 -14.62 -9.05
N LYS A 99 -13.37 -13.79 -9.88
CA LYS A 99 -13.01 -13.70 -11.30
C LYS A 99 -11.66 -13.00 -11.49
N LEU A 100 -10.70 -13.66 -12.12
CA LEU A 100 -9.36 -13.14 -12.35
C LEU A 100 -9.08 -12.95 -13.84
N PHE A 101 -8.29 -11.93 -14.16
CA PHE A 101 -7.96 -11.56 -15.53
C PHE A 101 -6.86 -12.44 -16.10
N MET A 102 -7.06 -12.94 -17.32
CA MET A 102 -6.14 -13.85 -18.02
C MET A 102 -5.21 -13.09 -18.97
N ARG A 103 -4.00 -13.61 -19.19
CA ARG A 103 -3.07 -13.09 -20.23
C ARG A 103 -3.53 -13.42 -21.63
N VAL A 104 -4.15 -14.58 -21.80
CA VAL A 104 -4.54 -15.13 -23.09
C VAL A 104 -6.05 -15.33 -23.11
N GLY A 105 -6.67 -15.00 -24.24
CA GLY A 105 -8.09 -15.20 -24.47
C GLY A 105 -8.49 -16.68 -24.51
N ASP A 106 -9.80 -16.93 -24.43
CA ASP A 106 -10.38 -18.26 -24.67
C ASP A 106 -11.12 -18.31 -26.00
N ASP A 107 -10.47 -17.76 -27.03
CA ASP A 107 -10.95 -17.84 -28.39
C ASP A 107 -10.62 -19.22 -28.97
N ASP A 108 -11.55 -19.78 -29.76
CA ASP A 108 -11.34 -21.08 -30.41
C ASP A 108 -10.36 -21.01 -31.59
N ASP A 109 -10.03 -19.81 -32.08
CA ASP A 109 -9.17 -19.57 -33.25
C ASP A 109 -7.79 -18.97 -32.89
N ILE A 110 -7.17 -19.35 -31.76
CA ILE A 110 -5.83 -18.83 -31.40
C ILE A 110 -4.79 -19.33 -32.41
N LYS A 111 -4.28 -18.42 -33.26
CA LYS A 111 -3.23 -18.75 -34.23
C LYS A 111 -1.85 -18.60 -33.61
N VAL A 112 -1.19 -19.72 -33.37
CA VAL A 112 0.24 -19.74 -33.05
C VAL A 112 1.02 -19.52 -34.34
N VAL A 113 1.90 -18.54 -34.37
CA VAL A 113 2.67 -18.18 -35.57
C VAL A 113 4.16 -18.12 -35.26
N ARG A 114 4.98 -18.61 -36.18
CA ARG A 114 6.44 -18.41 -36.18
C ARG A 114 6.80 -17.18 -37.00
N ASP A 115 7.93 -16.57 -36.68
CA ASP A 115 8.50 -15.46 -37.45
C ASP A 115 7.51 -14.30 -37.60
N TRP A 116 6.86 -13.91 -36.50
CA TRP A 116 5.85 -12.86 -36.46
C TRP A 116 6.39 -11.53 -37.00
N ASP A 117 5.87 -11.12 -38.16
CA ASP A 117 6.10 -9.80 -38.73
C ASP A 117 5.15 -8.82 -38.05
N ARG A 118 5.74 -7.95 -37.21
CA ARG A 118 5.00 -7.00 -36.40
C ARG A 118 4.29 -5.92 -37.21
N ASP A 119 4.86 -5.53 -38.35
CA ASP A 119 4.31 -4.46 -39.19
C ASP A 119 3.17 -4.98 -40.06
N LYS A 120 3.28 -6.23 -40.53
CA LYS A 120 2.23 -6.89 -41.32
C LYS A 120 1.18 -7.59 -40.47
N LYS A 121 1.46 -7.83 -39.18
CA LYS A 121 0.65 -8.69 -38.28
C LYS A 121 0.38 -10.07 -38.89
N GLU A 122 1.42 -10.64 -39.49
CA GLU A 122 1.37 -11.95 -40.13
C GLU A 122 2.56 -12.77 -39.67
N GLY A 123 2.38 -14.07 -39.55
CA GLY A 123 3.44 -15.02 -39.30
C GLY A 123 3.07 -16.38 -39.87
N MET A 124 4.03 -17.29 -39.94
CA MET A 124 3.77 -18.63 -40.47
C MET A 124 2.97 -19.43 -39.45
N PRO A 125 1.73 -19.86 -39.76
CA PRO A 125 0.90 -20.59 -38.81
C PRO A 125 1.56 -21.92 -38.44
N LEU A 126 1.63 -22.20 -37.15
CA LEU A 126 2.07 -23.45 -36.59
C LEU A 126 0.85 -24.30 -36.20
N GLN A 127 0.86 -25.55 -36.64
CA GLN A 127 -0.11 -26.53 -36.18
C GLN A 127 0.18 -26.86 -34.72
N HIS A 128 -0.83 -26.78 -33.87
CA HIS A 128 -0.74 -27.07 -32.45
C HIS A 128 -1.97 -27.86 -32.01
N ASP A 129 -1.84 -28.55 -30.88
CA ASP A 129 -2.97 -29.19 -30.21
C ASP A 129 -3.66 -28.11 -29.35
N GLU A 130 -4.85 -27.69 -29.79
CA GLU A 130 -5.61 -26.60 -29.16
C GLU A 130 -5.87 -26.87 -27.67
N GLU A 131 -6.21 -28.10 -27.30
CA GLU A 131 -6.56 -28.45 -25.92
C GLU A 131 -5.32 -28.42 -25.01
N LYS A 132 -4.19 -28.98 -25.48
CA LYS A 132 -2.92 -28.87 -24.75
C LYS A 132 -2.45 -27.42 -24.64
N PHE A 133 -2.62 -26.64 -25.71
CA PHE A 133 -2.19 -25.24 -25.76
C PHE A 133 -3.03 -24.36 -24.83
N LYS A 134 -4.36 -24.53 -24.83
CA LYS A 134 -5.27 -23.88 -23.88
C LYS A 134 -4.92 -24.25 -22.44
N ASN A 135 -4.68 -25.53 -22.16
CA ASN A 135 -4.27 -25.97 -20.81
C ASN A 135 -2.95 -25.34 -20.35
N ILE A 136 -1.97 -25.16 -21.23
CA ILE A 136 -0.69 -24.53 -20.87
C ILE A 136 -0.83 -23.03 -20.63
N LEU A 137 -1.65 -22.32 -21.42
CA LEU A 137 -1.72 -20.86 -21.37
C LEU A 137 -2.80 -20.29 -20.45
N GLN A 138 -3.78 -21.10 -20.08
CA GLN A 138 -4.93 -20.65 -19.28
C GLN A 138 -5.02 -21.27 -17.89
N ARG A 139 -4.13 -22.20 -17.53
CA ARG A 139 -4.08 -22.78 -16.17
C ARG A 139 -2.87 -22.31 -15.39
N GLY A 140 -3.03 -22.28 -14.07
CA GLY A 140 -1.99 -21.91 -13.11
C GLY A 140 -1.76 -20.40 -13.00
N GLY A 141 -0.86 -20.01 -12.09
CA GLY A 141 -0.61 -18.60 -11.77
C GLY A 141 -0.08 -17.78 -12.94
N GLU A 142 0.81 -18.34 -13.78
CA GLU A 142 1.41 -17.63 -14.91
C GLU A 142 0.39 -17.24 -16.00
N ALA A 143 -0.78 -17.88 -16.03
CA ALA A 143 -1.87 -17.53 -16.92
C ALA A 143 -2.57 -16.21 -16.54
N LEU A 144 -2.38 -15.73 -15.31
CA LEU A 144 -2.98 -14.49 -14.82
C LEU A 144 -2.25 -13.26 -15.35
N TYR A 145 -3.02 -12.25 -15.76
CA TYR A 145 -2.48 -11.00 -16.30
C TYR A 145 -1.80 -10.14 -15.23
N PHE A 146 -2.40 -10.07 -14.05
CA PHE A 146 -1.87 -9.31 -12.91
C PHE A 146 -1.04 -10.20 -11.99
N SER A 147 -0.91 -9.86 -10.71
CA SER A 147 -0.11 -10.63 -9.77
C SER A 147 -0.60 -12.08 -9.64
N HIS A 148 0.32 -12.98 -9.33
CA HIS A 148 0.01 -14.39 -9.11
C HIS A 148 0.98 -15.02 -8.13
N CYS A 149 0.57 -16.16 -7.55
CA CYS A 149 1.45 -17.01 -6.79
C CYS A 149 2.19 -18.00 -7.71
N LYS A 150 3.33 -18.54 -7.24
CA LYS A 150 4.03 -19.64 -7.94
C LYS A 150 3.31 -20.98 -7.74
N SER A 151 2.64 -21.12 -6.61
CA SER A 151 1.79 -22.24 -6.20
C SER A 151 0.34 -22.02 -6.65
N ASN A 152 -0.56 -22.94 -6.30
CA ASN A 152 -2.01 -22.79 -6.49
C ASN A 152 -2.67 -21.86 -5.44
N GLU A 153 -1.90 -20.95 -4.85
CA GLU A 153 -2.39 -19.97 -3.91
C GLU A 153 -3.10 -18.81 -4.61
N THR A 154 -4.22 -18.38 -4.02
CA THR A 154 -5.12 -17.41 -4.64
C THR A 154 -5.23 -16.10 -3.87
N TRP A 155 -4.65 -16.00 -2.66
CA TRP A 155 -4.73 -14.80 -1.83
C TRP A 155 -4.20 -13.54 -2.53
N LEU A 156 -3.08 -13.65 -3.25
CA LEU A 156 -2.38 -12.52 -3.87
C LEU A 156 -3.17 -11.87 -5.02
N PRO A 157 -3.62 -12.60 -6.05
CA PRO A 157 -4.44 -12.00 -7.10
C PRO A 157 -5.76 -11.43 -6.56
N LEU A 158 -6.34 -12.05 -5.53
CA LEU A 158 -7.58 -11.60 -4.91
C LEU A 158 -7.40 -10.31 -4.08
N ILE A 159 -6.33 -10.19 -3.28
CA ILE A 159 -6.07 -8.97 -2.52
C ILE A 159 -5.72 -7.80 -3.44
N GLU A 160 -4.97 -8.03 -4.52
CA GLU A 160 -4.69 -7.01 -5.54
C GLU A 160 -5.99 -6.54 -6.21
N LYS A 161 -6.90 -7.47 -6.56
CA LYS A 161 -8.21 -7.14 -7.10
C LYS A 161 -9.04 -6.29 -6.14
N ALA A 162 -9.05 -6.64 -4.85
CA ALA A 162 -9.77 -5.89 -3.83
C ALA A 162 -9.17 -4.49 -3.66
N TYR A 163 -7.84 -4.37 -3.68
CA TYR A 163 -7.14 -3.09 -3.59
C TYR A 163 -7.38 -2.20 -4.82
N ALA A 164 -7.35 -2.79 -6.01
CA ALA A 164 -7.72 -2.15 -7.27
C ALA A 164 -9.18 -1.66 -7.23
N LYS A 165 -10.11 -2.45 -6.69
CA LYS A 165 -11.51 -2.03 -6.52
C LYS A 165 -11.63 -0.88 -5.50
N ALA A 166 -10.90 -0.95 -4.38
CA ALA A 166 -10.87 0.13 -3.38
C ALA A 166 -10.43 1.45 -4.01
N HIS A 167 -9.48 1.42 -4.95
CA HIS A 167 -8.96 2.59 -5.68
C HIS A 167 -9.64 2.83 -7.04
N GLY A 168 -10.59 1.99 -7.42
CA GLY A 168 -11.53 2.23 -8.51
C GLY A 168 -11.29 1.34 -9.73
N ASP A 169 -10.03 1.04 -10.07
CA ASP A 169 -9.64 -0.07 -10.94
C ASP A 169 -8.11 -0.29 -10.91
N TYR A 170 -7.63 -1.37 -11.58
CA TYR A 170 -6.21 -1.72 -11.64
C TYR A 170 -5.28 -0.62 -12.14
N PHE A 171 -5.74 0.29 -13.00
CA PHE A 171 -4.89 1.39 -13.48
C PHE A 171 -4.67 2.44 -12.39
N ALA A 172 -5.62 2.61 -11.46
CA ALA A 172 -5.51 3.58 -10.39
C ALA A 172 -4.45 3.21 -9.34
N ILE A 173 -3.96 1.96 -9.35
CA ILE A 173 -2.91 1.47 -8.45
C ILE A 173 -1.55 1.35 -9.13
N GLU A 174 -1.41 1.83 -10.37
CA GLU A 174 -0.09 1.91 -11.02
C GLU A 174 0.72 3.10 -10.50
N GLY A 175 1.97 2.84 -10.13
CA GLY A 175 2.87 3.85 -9.60
C GLY A 175 2.55 4.29 -8.17
N GLY A 176 3.56 4.28 -7.32
CA GLY A 176 3.40 4.69 -5.93
C GLY A 176 4.62 4.34 -5.08
N PHE A 177 4.48 4.56 -3.79
CA PHE A 177 5.53 4.31 -2.80
C PHE A 177 5.13 3.13 -1.93
N ALA A 178 6.02 2.15 -1.74
CA ALA A 178 5.73 0.99 -0.90
C ALA A 178 5.28 1.39 0.52
N SER A 179 5.72 2.55 1.03
CA SER A 179 5.24 3.09 2.30
C SER A 179 3.73 3.38 2.33
N GLU A 180 3.16 3.88 1.24
CA GLU A 180 1.71 4.11 1.13
C GLU A 180 0.94 2.78 1.10
N GLY A 181 1.48 1.77 0.44
CA GLY A 181 0.85 0.44 0.36
C GLY A 181 0.86 -0.23 1.73
N ILE A 182 1.98 -0.15 2.46
CA ILE A 182 2.07 -0.69 3.82
C ILE A 182 1.16 0.10 4.76
N GLU A 183 1.06 1.43 4.62
CA GLU A 183 0.11 2.26 5.37
C GLU A 183 -1.33 1.80 5.13
N ASP A 184 -1.73 1.55 3.89
CA ASP A 184 -3.07 1.08 3.55
C ASP A 184 -3.36 -0.34 4.05
N LEU A 185 -2.33 -1.18 4.19
CA LEU A 185 -2.49 -2.55 4.69
C LEU A 185 -2.48 -2.65 6.21
N THR A 186 -1.93 -1.65 6.92
CA THR A 186 -1.64 -1.76 8.36
C THR A 186 -2.23 -0.65 9.23
N GLY A 187 -2.60 0.49 8.64
CA GLY A 187 -2.89 1.73 9.37
C GLY A 187 -1.66 2.34 10.06
N GLY A 188 -0.46 1.94 9.63
CA GLY A 188 0.81 2.53 10.06
C GLY A 188 0.99 3.97 9.57
N VAL A 189 2.15 4.57 9.86
CA VAL A 189 2.51 5.90 9.34
C VAL A 189 3.76 5.78 8.48
N GLY A 190 3.59 6.03 7.18
CA GLY A 190 4.65 5.97 6.19
C GLY A 190 5.46 7.26 6.09
N VAL A 191 6.75 7.11 5.77
CA VAL A 191 7.63 8.18 5.31
C VAL A 191 8.55 7.66 4.21
N VAL A 192 8.91 8.56 3.30
CA VAL A 192 9.95 8.30 2.29
C VAL A 192 11.18 9.12 2.66
N LEU A 193 12.28 8.42 2.94
CA LEU A 193 13.54 9.01 3.35
C LEU A 193 14.55 8.95 2.22
N ASN A 194 15.23 10.06 1.96
CA ASN A 194 16.38 10.07 1.08
C ASN A 194 17.65 9.76 1.90
N PRO A 195 18.46 8.74 1.52
CA PRO A 195 19.72 8.43 2.18
C PRO A 195 20.67 9.62 2.38
N GLU A 196 20.61 10.62 1.50
CA GLU A 196 21.47 11.80 1.56
C GLU A 196 21.05 12.81 2.65
N ASP A 197 19.78 12.78 3.10
CA ASP A 197 19.32 13.61 4.23
C ASP A 197 19.62 12.97 5.58
N ILE A 198 20.06 11.71 5.59
CA ILE A 198 20.39 10.97 6.80
C ILE A 198 21.79 11.40 7.27
N MET A 199 21.82 12.38 8.17
CA MET A 199 23.05 12.92 8.74
C MET A 199 23.87 11.86 9.51
N ASP A 200 23.19 11.01 10.29
CA ASP A 200 23.82 9.93 11.04
C ASP A 200 23.31 8.57 10.56
N LYS A 201 24.04 8.03 9.58
CA LYS A 201 23.75 6.72 8.94
C LYS A 201 23.89 5.57 9.93
N GLU A 202 24.74 5.70 10.95
CA GLU A 202 24.95 4.66 11.97
C GLU A 202 23.79 4.62 12.97
N ARG A 203 23.33 5.80 13.41
CA ARG A 203 22.13 5.92 14.23
C ARG A 203 20.89 5.45 13.49
N PHE A 204 20.74 5.76 12.20
CA PHE A 204 19.65 5.23 11.39
C PHE A 204 19.63 3.70 11.37
N TRP A 205 20.79 3.05 11.19
CA TRP A 205 20.88 1.60 11.30
C TRP A 205 20.43 1.10 12.68
N ARG A 206 21.02 1.63 13.76
CA ARG A 206 20.76 1.15 15.13
C ARG A 206 19.34 1.41 15.63
N GLU A 207 18.72 2.54 15.29
CA GLU A 207 17.43 2.95 15.86
C GLU A 207 16.25 2.66 14.93
N GLN A 208 16.48 2.51 13.62
CA GLN A 208 15.42 2.34 12.62
C GLN A 208 15.52 0.98 11.93
N LEU A 209 16.55 0.72 11.12
CA LEU A 209 16.65 -0.53 10.34
C LEU A 209 16.79 -1.77 11.22
N SER A 210 17.47 -1.67 12.37
CA SER A 210 17.57 -2.77 13.33
C SER A 210 16.22 -3.26 13.87
N GLN A 211 15.18 -2.42 13.74
CA GLN A 211 13.81 -2.67 14.19
C GLN A 211 12.88 -3.11 13.05
N VAL A 212 13.42 -3.54 11.90
CA VAL A 212 12.65 -4.15 10.81
C VAL A 212 11.82 -5.34 11.34
N ASN A 213 10.58 -5.47 10.87
CA ASN A 213 9.57 -6.44 11.30
C ASN A 213 9.14 -6.35 12.78
N VAL A 214 9.77 -5.48 13.59
CA VAL A 214 9.40 -5.23 14.99
C VAL A 214 8.55 -3.96 15.08
N LYS A 215 9.22 -2.80 14.95
CA LYS A 215 8.61 -1.46 15.06
C LYS A 215 8.30 -0.87 13.69
N TYR A 216 9.11 -1.21 12.68
CA TYR A 216 9.00 -0.66 11.35
C TYR A 216 8.95 -1.75 10.28
N LEU A 217 8.25 -1.45 9.20
CA LEU A 217 8.38 -2.15 7.93
C LEU A 217 9.09 -1.24 6.93
N PHE A 218 9.82 -1.85 6.01
CA PHE A 218 10.67 -1.12 5.07
C PHE A 218 10.49 -1.60 3.63
N GLY A 219 10.60 -0.65 2.71
CA GLY A 219 10.77 -0.91 1.28
C GLY A 219 11.83 0.03 0.69
N GLY A 220 12.26 -0.24 -0.53
CA GLY A 220 13.23 0.56 -1.26
C GLY A 220 12.74 0.87 -2.67
N GLY A 221 12.73 2.14 -3.05
CA GLY A 221 12.62 2.57 -4.44
C GLY A 221 14.02 2.74 -5.03
N SER A 222 14.29 2.05 -6.13
CA SER A 222 15.56 2.14 -6.84
C SER A 222 15.66 3.43 -7.68
N LYS A 223 16.88 3.79 -8.08
CA LYS A 223 17.12 4.88 -9.04
C LYS A 223 16.42 4.62 -10.37
N ALA A 224 16.11 5.65 -11.15
CA ALA A 224 15.52 5.48 -12.49
C ALA A 224 16.37 4.60 -13.45
N SER A 225 17.69 4.55 -13.28
CA SER A 225 18.57 3.70 -14.08
C SER A 225 18.85 2.35 -13.40
N SER A 226 18.72 1.27 -14.16
CA SER A 226 19.12 -0.06 -13.71
C SER A 226 20.64 -0.13 -13.53
N SER A 227 21.10 -0.79 -12.47
CA SER A 227 22.53 -0.96 -12.22
C SER A 227 22.81 -2.19 -11.35
N LYS A 228 23.83 -2.97 -11.73
CA LYS A 228 24.26 -4.19 -11.00
C LYS A 228 23.09 -5.12 -10.67
N GLY A 229 22.27 -5.41 -11.67
CA GLY A 229 21.08 -6.25 -11.53
C GLY A 229 19.86 -5.64 -10.85
N VAL A 230 19.97 -4.48 -10.17
CA VAL A 230 18.80 -3.74 -9.65
C VAL A 230 18.07 -3.08 -10.82
N ILE A 231 16.76 -3.34 -10.95
CA ILE A 231 15.87 -2.71 -11.93
C ILE A 231 15.62 -1.27 -11.55
N GLY A 232 15.75 -0.36 -12.50
CA GLY A 232 15.53 1.06 -12.28
C GLY A 232 14.05 1.45 -12.20
N GLY A 233 13.72 2.43 -11.35
CA GLY A 233 12.36 2.92 -11.17
C GLY A 233 11.40 1.89 -10.57
N HIS A 234 11.92 1.01 -9.72
CA HIS A 234 11.20 -0.17 -9.23
C HIS A 234 11.23 -0.27 -7.70
N ALA A 235 10.18 -0.88 -7.14
CA ALA A 235 10.05 -1.05 -5.70
C ALA A 235 10.51 -2.44 -5.24
N TYR A 236 11.19 -2.47 -4.10
CA TYR A 236 11.70 -3.67 -3.45
C TYR A 236 11.23 -3.71 -1.99
N ALA A 237 11.01 -4.90 -1.45
CA ALA A 237 10.73 -5.08 -0.02
C ALA A 237 12.04 -5.32 0.74
N VAL A 238 12.17 -4.76 1.94
CA VAL A 238 13.24 -5.12 2.88
C VAL A 238 12.66 -6.15 3.85
N LEU A 239 13.12 -7.38 3.74
CA LEU A 239 12.57 -8.53 4.46
C LEU A 239 13.25 -8.79 5.79
N ASP A 240 14.56 -8.53 5.89
CA ASP A 240 15.30 -8.79 7.13
C ASP A 240 16.61 -7.98 7.19
N LYS A 241 17.25 -7.97 8.36
CA LYS A 241 18.55 -7.37 8.61
C LYS A 241 19.46 -8.35 9.35
N TRP A 242 20.75 -8.26 9.06
CA TRP A 242 21.78 -8.97 9.80
C TRP A 242 22.96 -8.08 10.13
N GLU A 243 23.51 -8.24 11.32
CA GLU A 243 24.70 -7.55 11.78
C GLU A 243 25.66 -8.57 12.39
N SER A 244 26.92 -8.49 11.97
CA SER A 244 28.04 -9.25 12.56
C SER A 244 28.27 -8.87 14.03
N GLU A 245 28.80 -9.81 14.82
CA GLU A 245 29.07 -9.60 16.25
C GLU A 245 30.05 -8.44 16.51
N ASP A 246 31.02 -8.24 15.61
CA ASP A 246 31.98 -7.13 15.67
C ASP A 246 31.40 -5.81 15.13
N LYS A 247 30.15 -5.82 14.67
CA LYS A 247 29.36 -4.69 14.12
C LYS A 247 29.98 -4.02 12.89
N LYS A 248 30.95 -4.66 12.23
CA LYS A 248 31.59 -4.09 11.03
C LYS A 248 30.78 -4.38 9.78
N LEU A 249 30.19 -5.56 9.69
CA LEU A 249 29.39 -5.99 8.57
C LEU A 249 27.90 -5.91 8.89
N LYS A 250 27.17 -5.22 8.03
CA LYS A 250 25.72 -4.98 8.10
C LYS A 250 25.10 -5.30 6.76
N LEU A 251 24.17 -6.24 6.77
CA LEU A 251 23.52 -6.77 5.58
C LEU A 251 22.01 -6.60 5.69
N LEU A 252 21.37 -6.32 4.56
CA LEU A 252 19.91 -6.29 4.44
C LEU A 252 19.50 -7.37 3.44
N LYS A 253 18.43 -8.09 3.78
CA LYS A 253 17.75 -9.02 2.88
C LYS A 253 16.65 -8.26 2.17
N LEU A 254 16.75 -8.14 0.85
CA LEU A 254 15.73 -7.49 0.03
C LEU A 254 15.09 -8.50 -0.90
N ARG A 255 13.97 -8.09 -1.48
CA ARG A 255 13.34 -8.84 -2.56
C ARG A 255 12.73 -7.97 -3.65
N ASN A 256 12.93 -8.42 -4.89
CA ASN A 256 12.21 -8.01 -6.08
C ASN A 256 10.80 -8.64 -6.18
N PRO A 257 9.71 -7.84 -6.29
CA PRO A 257 8.35 -8.35 -6.50
C PRO A 257 8.15 -9.17 -7.77
N TRP A 258 9.07 -9.10 -8.74
CA TRP A 258 9.01 -9.91 -9.97
C TRP A 258 9.32 -11.39 -9.72
N GLY A 259 9.87 -11.74 -8.55
CA GLY A 259 10.28 -13.11 -8.22
C GLY A 259 11.48 -13.60 -9.03
N HIS A 260 12.22 -12.69 -9.67
CA HIS A 260 13.45 -12.94 -10.40
C HIS A 260 14.24 -11.62 -10.52
N GLN A 261 15.45 -11.69 -11.10
CA GLN A 261 16.34 -10.55 -11.34
C GLN A 261 16.82 -9.89 -10.04
N GLU A 262 18.08 -10.18 -9.72
CA GLU A 262 18.67 -9.92 -8.40
C GLU A 262 19.90 -9.02 -8.48
N TRP A 263 20.39 -8.61 -7.31
CA TRP A 263 21.63 -7.87 -7.15
C TRP A 263 22.83 -8.67 -7.65
N GLU A 264 23.75 -8.04 -8.39
CA GLU A 264 24.96 -8.66 -8.94
C GLU A 264 26.25 -8.21 -8.22
N GLY A 265 26.13 -7.44 -7.13
CA GLY A 265 27.28 -6.92 -6.39
C GLY A 265 27.73 -7.81 -5.24
N ASP A 266 28.38 -7.21 -4.25
CA ASP A 266 28.82 -7.92 -3.04
C ASP A 266 27.61 -8.49 -2.29
N TRP A 267 27.72 -9.75 -1.82
CA TRP A 267 26.64 -10.52 -1.19
C TRP A 267 25.47 -10.92 -2.09
N SER A 268 25.61 -10.74 -3.41
CA SER A 268 24.76 -11.45 -4.39
C SER A 268 24.95 -12.96 -4.31
N ASP A 269 24.02 -13.71 -4.89
CA ASP A 269 24.06 -15.17 -5.01
C ASP A 269 25.37 -15.68 -5.66
N GLY A 270 25.92 -14.94 -6.62
CA GLY A 270 27.21 -15.24 -7.26
C GLY A 270 28.45 -14.74 -6.51
N SER A 271 28.30 -14.13 -5.33
CA SER A 271 29.40 -13.46 -4.63
C SER A 271 30.37 -14.44 -3.98
N LYS A 272 31.68 -14.21 -4.18
CA LYS A 272 32.75 -14.98 -3.52
C LYS A 272 32.89 -14.70 -2.02
N LEU A 273 32.12 -13.74 -1.48
CA LEU A 273 32.15 -13.36 -0.07
C LEU A 273 31.37 -14.34 0.81
N TRP A 274 30.54 -15.20 0.22
CA TRP A 274 29.81 -16.23 0.94
C TRP A 274 30.76 -17.27 1.52
N THR A 275 30.63 -17.50 2.83
CA THR A 275 31.28 -18.61 3.54
C THR A 275 30.22 -19.59 4.02
N ALA A 276 30.58 -20.87 4.22
CA ALA A 276 29.65 -21.90 4.68
C ALA A 276 28.94 -21.52 5.99
N ASP A 277 29.67 -20.88 6.91
CA ASP A 277 29.13 -20.37 8.17
C ASP A 277 28.08 -19.28 7.94
N MET A 278 28.33 -18.37 6.99
CA MET A 278 27.41 -17.26 6.70
C MET A 278 26.15 -17.73 5.99
N ILE A 279 26.27 -18.67 5.05
CA ILE A 279 25.11 -19.27 4.36
C ILE A 279 24.18 -19.89 5.40
N THR A 280 24.73 -20.66 6.33
CA THR A 280 23.97 -21.32 7.41
C THR A 280 23.35 -20.29 8.36
N LYS A 281 24.11 -19.26 8.78
CA LYS A 281 23.63 -18.22 9.69
C LYS A 281 22.52 -17.35 9.09
N LEU A 282 22.66 -16.99 7.82
CA LEU A 282 21.72 -16.12 7.11
C LEU A 282 20.55 -16.90 6.48
N LYS A 283 20.61 -18.24 6.54
CA LYS A 283 19.65 -19.15 5.87
C LYS A 283 19.43 -18.71 4.43
N HIS A 284 20.52 -18.44 3.73
CA HIS A 284 20.47 -18.00 2.34
C HIS A 284 20.34 -19.21 1.44
N GLU A 285 19.34 -19.18 0.58
CA GLU A 285 19.14 -20.14 -0.49
C GLU A 285 19.56 -19.47 -1.79
N PHE A 286 20.33 -20.17 -2.60
CA PHE A 286 20.78 -19.66 -3.90
C PHE A 286 19.71 -19.93 -4.95
N GLY A 287 19.36 -18.94 -5.75
CA GLY A 287 18.35 -19.09 -6.80
C GLY A 287 18.21 -17.84 -7.67
N ASN A 288 17.19 -17.88 -8.53
CA ASN A 288 16.68 -16.67 -9.16
C ASN A 288 15.23 -16.53 -8.72
N ASP A 289 15.03 -16.17 -7.46
CA ASP A 289 13.74 -16.02 -6.78
C ASP A 289 13.45 -14.55 -6.40
N GLY A 290 14.36 -13.65 -6.77
CA GLY A 290 14.28 -12.22 -6.52
C GLY A 290 14.80 -11.81 -5.14
N VAL A 291 15.21 -12.75 -4.28
CA VAL A 291 15.73 -12.49 -2.93
C VAL A 291 17.24 -12.37 -2.97
N PHE A 292 17.76 -11.30 -2.38
CA PHE A 292 19.21 -11.13 -2.29
C PHE A 292 19.62 -10.41 -1.01
N TRP A 293 20.87 -10.63 -0.61
CA TRP A 293 21.51 -9.84 0.43
C TRP A 293 22.35 -8.72 -0.18
N MET A 294 22.40 -7.58 0.50
CA MET A 294 23.29 -6.51 0.12
C MET A 294 23.85 -5.78 1.33
N SER A 295 25.00 -5.13 1.14
CA SER A 295 25.60 -4.32 2.19
C SER A 295 24.74 -3.08 2.49
N TYR A 296 24.70 -2.66 3.76
CA TYR A 296 24.01 -1.42 4.15
C TYR A 296 24.53 -0.20 3.36
N LYS A 297 25.82 -0.18 3.04
CA LYS A 297 26.43 0.89 2.23
C LYS A 297 25.90 0.91 0.80
N ASP A 298 25.74 -0.26 0.17
CA ASP A 298 25.18 -0.36 -1.18
C ASP A 298 23.68 -0.04 -1.19
N PHE A 299 22.94 -0.44 -0.16
CA PHE A 299 21.53 -0.07 0.00
C PHE A 299 21.35 1.46 -0.04
N LEU A 300 22.09 2.20 0.79
CA LEU A 300 22.02 3.67 0.79
C LEU A 300 22.45 4.30 -0.55
N LYS A 301 23.27 3.62 -1.34
CA LYS A 301 23.78 4.12 -2.63
C LYS A 301 22.80 3.87 -3.78
N HIS A 302 22.12 2.73 -3.78
CA HIS A 302 21.28 2.28 -4.90
C HIS A 302 19.79 2.58 -4.70
N PHE A 303 19.35 2.87 -3.47
CA PHE A 303 17.96 3.15 -3.13
C PHE A 303 17.77 4.59 -2.63
N PRO A 304 17.54 5.57 -3.53
CA PRO A 304 17.33 6.96 -3.16
C PRO A 304 16.01 7.19 -2.39
N CYS A 305 15.08 6.23 -2.43
CA CYS A 305 13.80 6.31 -1.72
C CYS A 305 13.70 5.15 -0.73
N ILE A 306 14.02 5.39 0.55
CA ILE A 306 13.81 4.42 1.62
C ILE A 306 12.40 4.63 2.18
N ASN A 307 11.52 3.67 1.91
CA ASN A 307 10.16 3.65 2.45
C ASN A 307 10.22 3.06 3.85
N ARG A 308 9.79 3.80 4.87
CA ARG A 308 9.70 3.32 6.26
C ARG A 308 8.28 3.55 6.76
N VAL A 309 7.66 2.51 7.31
CA VAL A 309 6.35 2.62 7.96
C VAL A 309 6.45 2.22 9.41
N ARG A 310 5.97 3.11 10.30
CA ARG A 310 5.83 2.82 11.73
C ARG A 310 4.54 2.07 12.00
N LEU A 311 4.66 0.92 12.64
CA LEU A 311 3.53 0.15 13.11
C LEU A 311 3.04 0.66 14.48
N PHE A 312 1.73 0.55 14.69
CA PHE A 312 1.09 0.91 15.94
C PHE A 312 0.42 -0.32 16.55
N ASP A 313 0.52 -0.44 17.87
CA ASP A 313 -0.19 -1.44 18.64
C ASP A 313 -1.41 -0.82 19.35
N LYS A 314 -2.12 -1.64 20.12
CA LYS A 314 -3.33 -1.23 20.85
C LYS A 314 -3.08 -0.21 21.98
N THR A 315 -1.83 0.09 22.32
CA THR A 315 -1.49 1.09 23.34
C THR A 315 -1.60 2.51 22.80
N TRP A 316 -1.55 2.68 21.48
CA TRP A 316 -1.66 3.97 20.82
C TRP A 316 -3.11 4.45 20.75
N LYS A 317 -3.30 5.77 20.91
CA LYS A 317 -4.59 6.43 20.72
C LYS A 317 -4.51 7.32 19.49
N VAL A 318 -5.43 7.11 18.56
CA VAL A 318 -5.52 7.90 17.32
C VAL A 318 -6.61 8.97 17.49
N SER A 319 -6.27 10.20 17.14
CA SER A 319 -7.20 11.32 16.99
C SER A 319 -6.94 11.97 15.65
N GLN A 320 -8.00 12.29 14.91
CA GLN A 320 -7.91 12.90 13.59
C GLN A 320 -8.96 13.99 13.44
N GLN A 321 -8.65 14.96 12.57
CA GLN A 321 -9.56 16.03 12.19
C GLN A 321 -9.26 16.44 10.75
N TRP A 322 -10.30 16.68 9.97
CA TRP A 322 -10.20 17.14 8.60
C TRP A 322 -10.64 18.60 8.49
N THR A 323 -10.06 19.31 7.53
CA THR A 323 -10.44 20.69 7.20
C THR A 323 -10.24 20.93 5.71
N CYS A 324 -11.00 21.87 5.16
CA CYS A 324 -10.71 22.46 3.86
C CYS A 324 -9.95 23.77 4.04
N VAL A 325 -8.93 24.00 3.22
CA VAL A 325 -8.22 25.29 3.17
C VAL A 325 -8.10 25.74 1.72
N GLN A 326 -8.15 27.06 1.52
CA GLN A 326 -7.76 27.66 0.24
C GLN A 326 -6.24 27.78 0.24
N VAL A 327 -5.58 27.20 -0.76
CA VAL A 327 -4.11 27.25 -0.86
C VAL A 327 -3.71 28.63 -1.38
N PRO A 328 -3.06 29.49 -0.56
CA PRO A 328 -2.66 30.81 -0.98
C PRO A 328 -1.53 30.72 -2.01
N TRP A 329 -1.42 31.76 -2.85
CA TRP A 329 -0.34 31.86 -3.82
C TRP A 329 1.00 32.20 -3.15
N THR A 330 0.96 32.89 -2.00
CA THR A 330 2.13 33.13 -1.16
C THR A 330 2.53 31.85 -0.41
N VAL A 331 3.81 31.49 -0.46
CA VAL A 331 4.33 30.26 0.15
C VAL A 331 4.60 30.48 1.64
N ASP A 332 3.54 30.75 2.40
CA ASP A 332 3.57 31.00 3.84
C ASP A 332 2.74 29.98 4.63
N TYR A 333 3.00 29.92 5.93
CA TYR A 333 2.19 29.12 6.85
C TYR A 333 0.79 29.71 6.95
N LEU A 334 -0.21 28.84 6.96
CA LEU A 334 -1.62 29.24 7.02
C LEU A 334 -1.98 29.73 8.41
N ASP A 335 -2.93 30.67 8.49
CA ASP A 335 -3.52 31.13 9.76
C ASP A 335 -4.31 30.02 10.48
N THR A 336 -4.76 29.02 9.72
CA THR A 336 -5.42 27.83 10.26
C THR A 336 -4.40 26.98 11.00
N LYS A 337 -4.66 26.71 12.28
CA LYS A 337 -3.83 25.86 13.13
C LYS A 337 -4.67 24.80 13.84
N PHE A 338 -4.09 23.63 14.05
CA PHE A 338 -4.65 22.61 14.92
C PHE A 338 -4.02 22.70 16.30
N THR A 339 -4.80 22.45 17.34
CA THR A 339 -4.29 22.47 18.73
C THR A 339 -4.60 21.14 19.37
N PHE A 340 -3.63 20.57 20.08
CA PHE A 340 -3.81 19.36 20.86
C PHE A 340 -3.10 19.48 22.21
N THR A 341 -3.62 18.77 23.21
CA THR A 341 -3.07 18.77 24.56
C THR A 341 -2.64 17.36 24.94
N ILE A 342 -1.44 17.25 25.48
CA ILE A 342 -0.88 16.02 26.02
C ILE A 342 -0.89 16.12 27.54
N SER A 343 -1.54 15.15 28.19
CA SER A 343 -1.67 15.11 29.65
C SER A 343 -0.50 14.41 30.35
N GLU A 344 0.13 13.43 29.67
CA GLU A 344 1.21 12.62 30.22
C GLU A 344 2.36 12.56 29.23
N ARG A 345 3.60 12.53 29.73
CA ARG A 345 4.79 12.45 28.89
C ARG A 345 4.77 11.15 28.09
N GLY A 346 5.01 11.21 26.78
CA GLY A 346 5.08 10.00 25.97
C GLY A 346 5.37 10.24 24.50
N PRO A 347 5.38 9.14 23.72
CA PRO A 347 5.65 9.21 22.30
C PRO A 347 4.42 9.71 21.53
N VAL A 348 4.64 10.64 20.61
CA VAL A 348 3.59 11.26 19.78
C VAL A 348 4.02 11.25 18.32
N VAL A 349 3.11 10.84 17.45
CA VAL A 349 3.28 10.90 16.00
C VAL A 349 2.23 11.85 15.44
N ILE A 350 2.68 12.86 14.70
CA ILE A 350 1.82 13.87 14.08
C ILE A 350 1.91 13.67 12.58
N VAL A 351 0.75 13.59 11.93
CA VAL A 351 0.62 13.35 10.48
C VAL A 351 -0.26 14.44 9.89
N LEU A 352 0.21 15.03 8.80
CA LEU A 352 -0.59 15.88 7.92
C LEU A 352 -0.76 15.14 6.59
N SER A 353 -2.00 14.81 6.24
CA SER A 353 -2.34 14.05 5.04
C SER A 353 -3.35 14.80 4.17
N GLN A 354 -3.24 14.58 2.86
CA GLN A 354 -4.30 14.90 1.90
C GLN A 354 -5.10 13.63 1.56
N PRO A 355 -6.34 13.74 1.05
CA PRO A 355 -7.11 12.58 0.61
C PRO A 355 -6.35 11.80 -0.46
N ASP A 356 -6.43 10.48 -0.44
CA ASP A 356 -5.87 9.63 -1.50
C ASP A 356 -6.55 9.92 -2.84
N ASP A 357 -5.80 10.35 -3.85
CA ASP A 357 -6.37 10.75 -5.14
C ASP A 357 -6.63 9.58 -6.11
N ARG A 358 -6.15 8.37 -5.79
CA ARG A 358 -6.31 7.18 -6.63
C ARG A 358 -7.76 6.77 -6.73
N TYR A 359 -8.52 6.84 -5.63
CA TYR A 359 -9.93 6.43 -5.65
C TYR A 359 -10.85 7.40 -6.40
N PHE A 360 -10.36 8.60 -6.74
CA PHE A 360 -11.01 9.54 -7.67
C PHE A 360 -10.12 9.87 -8.88
N TYR A 361 -9.29 8.91 -9.30
CA TYR A 361 -8.28 9.11 -10.34
C TYR A 361 -8.86 9.68 -11.63
N GLY A 362 -8.25 10.77 -12.09
CA GLY A 362 -8.68 11.56 -13.24
C GLY A 362 -9.54 12.77 -12.93
N LEU A 363 -9.99 12.95 -11.68
CA LEU A 363 -10.67 14.16 -11.20
C LEU A 363 -9.81 14.99 -10.22
N GLY A 364 -8.57 14.59 -9.93
CA GLY A 364 -7.66 15.31 -9.01
C GLY A 364 -7.22 16.71 -9.48
N GLY A 365 -7.44 17.03 -10.76
CA GLY A 365 -7.12 18.33 -11.34
C GLY A 365 -5.67 18.46 -11.80
N ARG A 366 -5.15 19.70 -11.81
CA ARG A 366 -3.85 20.05 -12.43
C ARG A 366 -2.75 20.41 -11.44
N LEU A 367 -3.04 20.33 -10.15
CA LEU A 367 -2.14 20.77 -9.09
C LEU A 367 -1.67 19.56 -8.31
N LEU A 368 -0.36 19.49 -8.06
CA LEU A 368 0.21 18.61 -7.06
C LEU A 368 0.50 19.44 -5.80
N TYR A 369 0.14 18.91 -4.65
CA TYR A 369 0.31 19.60 -3.38
C TYR A 369 1.46 18.97 -2.58
N SER A 370 2.33 19.82 -2.07
CA SER A 370 3.36 19.48 -1.08
C SER A 370 2.92 19.99 0.29
N LEU A 371 3.03 19.11 1.29
CA LEU A 371 2.56 19.36 2.65
C LEU A 371 3.76 19.60 3.59
N HIS A 372 3.65 20.62 4.45
CA HIS A 372 4.63 20.89 5.49
C HIS A 372 3.94 21.35 6.77
N PHE A 373 4.49 21.00 7.94
CA PHE A 373 4.01 21.57 9.20
C PHE A 373 5.13 21.82 10.20
N ARG A 374 4.82 22.66 11.18
CA ARG A 374 5.63 22.95 12.36
C ARG A 374 4.77 22.81 13.61
N VAL A 375 5.39 22.32 14.67
CA VAL A 375 4.77 22.15 15.98
C VAL A 375 5.39 23.15 16.93
N TYR A 376 4.55 23.93 17.60
CA TYR A 376 4.92 24.91 18.61
C TYR A 376 4.32 24.51 19.95
N ARG A 377 5.05 24.80 21.03
CA ARG A 377 4.48 24.73 22.37
C ARG A 377 3.77 26.04 22.66
N GLU A 378 2.57 25.96 23.23
CA GLU A 378 1.89 27.16 23.71
C GLU A 378 2.71 27.82 24.83
N GLY A 379 2.91 29.14 24.73
CA GLY A 379 3.74 29.92 25.66
C GLY A 379 5.22 30.05 25.27
N GLU A 380 5.71 29.31 24.28
CA GLU A 380 7.06 29.48 23.72
C GLU A 380 6.99 30.20 22.37
N GLU A 381 7.15 31.53 22.37
CA GLU A 381 7.04 32.33 21.15
C GLU A 381 8.24 32.13 20.21
N GLY A 382 7.96 31.99 18.91
CA GLY A 382 8.96 32.04 17.83
C GLY A 382 9.79 30.78 17.61
N ARG A 383 9.78 29.79 18.51
CA ARG A 383 10.55 28.55 18.36
C ARG A 383 9.65 27.34 18.14
N TRP A 384 9.80 26.67 17.00
CA TRP A 384 9.18 25.38 16.75
C TRP A 384 10.00 24.25 17.40
N ILE A 385 9.32 23.23 17.89
CA ILE A 385 9.92 22.05 18.54
C ILE A 385 10.38 21.06 17.48
N VAL A 386 9.49 20.81 16.51
CA VAL A 386 9.74 19.92 15.38
C VAL A 386 9.05 20.47 14.14
N ARG A 387 9.62 20.13 12.98
CA ARG A 387 9.01 20.31 11.67
C ARG A 387 8.75 18.94 11.06
N SER A 388 7.75 18.84 10.19
CA SER A 388 7.52 17.64 9.38
C SER A 388 8.81 17.21 8.70
N MET A 389 9.08 15.90 8.67
CA MET A 389 10.15 15.35 7.84
C MET A 389 9.90 15.81 6.40
N HIS A 390 10.85 16.55 5.84
CA HIS A 390 10.74 17.02 4.47
C HIS A 390 11.09 15.87 3.55
N ASN A 391 10.28 15.67 2.52
CA ASN A 391 10.62 14.73 1.49
C ASN A 391 11.76 15.30 0.63
N SER A 392 12.93 14.74 0.88
CA SER A 392 14.23 14.94 0.24
C SER A 392 14.31 14.83 -1.28
N GLY A 393 13.76 15.73 -2.11
CA GLY A 393 14.08 15.81 -3.55
C GLY A 393 12.91 15.62 -4.51
N ASN A 394 13.14 15.96 -5.79
CA ASN A 394 12.12 16.14 -6.85
C ASN A 394 11.07 15.02 -6.96
N GLU A 395 11.43 13.77 -6.68
CA GLU A 395 10.54 12.60 -6.81
C GLU A 395 9.64 12.39 -5.59
N THR A 396 9.99 12.95 -4.43
CA THR A 396 9.31 12.70 -3.15
C THR A 396 8.46 13.90 -2.68
N VAL A 397 8.49 15.02 -3.41
CA VAL A 397 7.79 16.27 -3.05
C VAL A 397 6.27 16.11 -2.93
N PHE A 398 5.68 15.05 -3.50
CA PHE A 398 4.22 14.90 -3.65
C PHE A 398 3.68 13.60 -3.02
N THR A 399 4.12 13.25 -1.80
CA THR A 399 3.50 12.12 -1.08
C THR A 399 2.13 12.49 -0.54
N ARG A 400 1.30 11.46 -0.28
CA ARG A 400 -0.02 11.62 0.34
C ARG A 400 0.04 12.24 1.74
N SER A 401 1.12 12.02 2.49
CA SER A 401 1.26 12.50 3.86
C SER A 401 2.70 12.92 4.19
N VAL A 402 2.83 13.77 5.22
CA VAL A 402 4.08 14.06 5.91
C VAL A 402 3.90 13.87 7.40
N SER A 403 4.97 13.48 8.11
CA SER A 403 4.89 13.19 9.53
C SER A 403 6.08 13.71 10.34
N ALA A 404 5.90 13.77 11.66
CA ALA A 404 6.95 14.00 12.64
C ALA A 404 6.73 13.06 13.83
N GLU A 405 7.82 12.45 14.30
CA GLU A 405 7.82 11.58 15.47
C GLU A 405 8.58 12.25 16.62
N LEU A 406 7.96 12.25 17.79
CA LEU A 406 8.51 12.78 19.04
C LEU A 406 8.44 11.67 20.09
N ASP A 407 9.57 11.07 20.47
CA ASP A 407 9.55 9.92 21.38
C ASP A 407 9.21 10.29 22.83
N ASN A 408 9.48 11.53 23.26
CA ASN A 408 9.31 11.99 24.63
C ASN A 408 8.73 13.41 24.66
N LEU A 409 7.49 13.59 24.18
CA LEU A 409 6.82 14.89 24.26
C LEU A 409 6.32 15.13 25.69
N GLU A 410 6.67 16.28 26.26
CA GLU A 410 6.23 16.66 27.60
C GLU A 410 4.71 16.95 27.66
N PRO A 411 4.09 16.91 28.85
CA PRO A 411 2.75 17.44 29.03
C PRO A 411 2.68 18.93 28.68
N GLY A 412 1.62 19.30 27.98
CA GLY A 412 1.40 20.67 27.53
C GLY A 412 0.43 20.76 26.35
N THR A 413 0.13 21.99 25.98
CA THR A 413 -0.66 22.31 24.78
C THR A 413 0.27 22.69 23.64
N TYR A 414 -0.02 22.14 22.47
CA TYR A 414 0.77 22.29 21.27
C TYR A 414 -0.10 22.75 20.11
N SER A 415 0.44 23.65 19.30
CA SER A 415 -0.20 24.10 18.07
C SER A 415 0.58 23.63 16.85
N VAL A 416 -0.12 23.03 15.90
CA VAL A 416 0.39 22.61 14.60
C VAL A 416 -0.02 23.64 13.56
N VAL A 417 0.96 24.31 12.98
CA VAL A 417 0.78 25.25 11.88
C VAL A 417 1.31 24.60 10.62
N PHE A 418 0.56 24.67 9.52
CA PHE A 418 0.91 23.99 8.29
C PHE A 418 0.98 24.94 7.10
N LYS A 419 1.76 24.52 6.10
CA LYS A 419 1.98 25.18 4.83
C LYS A 419 1.73 24.19 3.72
N ILE A 420 1.01 24.61 2.70
CA ILE A 420 0.75 23.83 1.49
C ILE A 420 1.35 24.60 0.32
N SER A 421 2.06 23.91 -0.55
CA SER A 421 2.59 24.48 -1.79
C SER A 421 2.04 23.70 -2.97
N ALA A 422 1.56 24.40 -4.00
CA ALA A 422 0.97 23.78 -5.18
C ALA A 422 1.87 23.96 -6.40
N VAL A 423 2.11 22.89 -7.15
CA VAL A 423 2.83 22.91 -8.43
C VAL A 423 1.87 22.51 -9.53
N ARG A 424 1.82 23.30 -10.60
CA ARG A 424 0.98 22.99 -11.77
C ARG A 424 1.65 21.94 -12.64
N LEU A 425 0.94 20.86 -12.92
CA LEU A 425 1.34 19.85 -13.90
C LEU A 425 1.04 20.33 -15.33
N PRO A 426 2.06 20.49 -16.18
CA PRO A 426 1.86 20.79 -17.59
C PRO A 426 1.10 19.65 -18.28
N GLY A 427 0.03 19.98 -19.01
CA GLY A 427 -0.74 19.00 -19.79
C GLY A 427 -1.81 18.22 -19.01
N ALA A 428 -1.92 18.39 -17.69
CA ALA A 428 -3.06 17.87 -16.93
C ALA A 428 -4.36 18.64 -17.26
N SER A 429 -5.49 17.94 -17.26
CA SER A 429 -6.83 18.53 -17.43
C SER A 429 -7.41 18.99 -16.09
N THR A 430 -8.28 20.00 -16.09
CA THR A 430 -9.09 20.28 -14.89
C THR A 430 -10.15 19.19 -14.68
N ALA A 431 -10.77 19.18 -13.51
CA ALA A 431 -11.91 18.29 -13.26
C ALA A 431 -13.06 18.57 -14.24
N GLU A 432 -13.35 19.84 -14.56
CA GLU A 432 -14.41 20.23 -15.50
C GLU A 432 -14.12 19.74 -16.92
N GLU A 433 -12.88 19.88 -17.39
CA GLU A 433 -12.47 19.36 -18.70
C GLU A 433 -12.54 17.83 -18.74
N ALA A 434 -12.13 17.15 -17.66
CA ALA A 434 -12.23 15.70 -17.57
C ALA A 434 -13.71 15.25 -17.60
N ILE A 435 -14.58 15.94 -16.85
CA ILE A 435 -16.02 15.67 -16.85
C ILE A 435 -16.60 15.85 -18.26
N LEU A 436 -16.33 16.98 -18.92
CA LEU A 436 -16.82 17.25 -20.28
C LEU A 436 -16.33 16.20 -21.28
N LYS A 437 -15.06 15.77 -21.15
CA LYS A 437 -14.47 14.75 -22.01
C LYS A 437 -15.12 13.38 -21.83
N PHE A 438 -15.35 12.95 -20.59
CA PHE A 438 -15.78 11.57 -20.30
C PHE A 438 -17.29 11.40 -20.12
N ALA A 439 -18.06 12.49 -20.05
CA ALA A 439 -19.51 12.44 -19.89
C ALA A 439 -20.23 11.70 -21.03
N VAL A 440 -19.66 11.73 -22.24
CA VAL A 440 -20.23 11.08 -23.43
C VAL A 440 -19.77 9.62 -23.54
N GLU A 441 -18.46 9.38 -23.53
CA GLU A 441 -17.90 8.05 -23.82
C GLU A 441 -17.89 7.10 -22.61
N ARG A 442 -17.81 7.62 -21.38
CA ARG A 442 -17.56 6.82 -20.16
C ARG A 442 -18.44 7.25 -18.97
N LYS A 443 -19.72 7.56 -19.24
CA LYS A 443 -20.67 8.12 -18.26
C LYS A 443 -20.75 7.33 -16.95
N GLU A 444 -20.88 6.00 -17.00
CA GLU A 444 -21.03 5.18 -15.79
C GLU A 444 -19.78 5.21 -14.90
N LYS A 445 -18.60 5.07 -15.52
CA LYS A 445 -17.32 5.19 -14.82
C LYS A 445 -17.15 6.59 -14.22
N LEU A 446 -17.51 7.63 -14.97
CA LEU A 446 -17.46 9.01 -14.49
C LEU A 446 -18.37 9.22 -13.27
N LEU A 447 -19.59 8.70 -13.29
CA LEU A 447 -20.51 8.78 -12.14
C LEU A 447 -19.95 8.03 -10.92
N TYR A 448 -19.32 6.88 -11.13
CA TYR A 448 -18.71 6.11 -10.05
C TYR A 448 -17.54 6.88 -9.40
N VAL A 449 -16.63 7.40 -10.21
CA VAL A 449 -15.47 8.18 -9.75
C VAL A 449 -15.92 9.53 -9.17
N GLY A 450 -16.95 10.16 -9.73
CA GLY A 450 -17.54 11.40 -9.22
C GLY A 450 -18.10 11.26 -7.80
N ARG A 451 -18.83 10.17 -7.50
CA ARG A 451 -19.31 9.90 -6.13
C ARG A 451 -18.16 9.77 -5.12
N ARG A 452 -17.04 9.21 -5.56
CA ARG A 452 -15.83 9.05 -4.76
C ARG A 452 -15.10 10.37 -4.55
N PHE A 453 -15.04 11.21 -5.59
CA PHE A 453 -14.56 12.58 -5.48
C PHE A 453 -15.40 13.39 -4.47
N ASP A 454 -16.72 13.32 -4.57
CA ASP A 454 -17.64 13.99 -3.62
C ASP A 454 -17.43 13.50 -2.18
N TYR A 455 -17.24 12.19 -2.00
CA TYR A 455 -16.89 11.62 -0.69
C TYR A 455 -15.60 12.21 -0.12
N ALA A 456 -14.54 12.27 -0.92
CA ALA A 456 -13.25 12.85 -0.53
C ALA A 456 -13.41 14.32 -0.07
N GLN A 457 -14.12 15.12 -0.86
CA GLN A 457 -14.35 16.54 -0.59
C GLN A 457 -15.26 16.77 0.63
N SER A 458 -16.17 15.84 0.92
CA SER A 458 -17.05 15.93 2.09
C SER A 458 -16.30 15.85 3.42
N LYS A 459 -15.12 15.21 3.46
CA LYS A 459 -14.33 15.03 4.70
C LYS A 459 -13.97 16.35 5.37
N GLY A 460 -13.75 17.43 4.61
CA GLY A 460 -13.40 18.74 5.18
C GLY A 460 -14.58 19.61 5.61
N ASN A 461 -15.82 19.13 5.51
CA ASN A 461 -17.01 19.87 5.93
C ASN A 461 -17.17 19.83 7.46
N LEU A 462 -16.51 20.78 8.15
CA LEU A 462 -16.51 20.90 9.61
C LEU A 462 -17.91 20.85 10.25
N ARG A 463 -18.92 21.49 9.64
CA ARG A 463 -20.29 21.51 10.19
C ARG A 463 -20.96 20.14 10.08
N ALA A 464 -20.82 19.47 8.94
CA ALA A 464 -21.34 18.12 8.76
C ALA A 464 -20.62 17.13 9.68
N MET A 465 -19.30 17.26 9.85
CA MET A 465 -18.52 16.45 10.80
C MET A 465 -18.95 16.65 12.26
N GLU A 466 -19.19 17.89 12.70
CA GLU A 466 -19.68 18.16 14.05
C GLU A 466 -21.07 17.55 14.29
N GLU A 467 -21.96 17.63 13.29
CA GLU A 467 -23.28 16.99 13.34
C GLU A 467 -23.17 15.46 13.36
N GLU A 468 -22.29 14.87 12.56
CA GLU A 468 -22.08 13.43 12.50
C GLU A 468 -21.43 12.92 13.79
N MET A 469 -20.46 13.62 14.37
CA MET A 469 -19.90 13.29 15.69
C MET A 469 -20.98 13.33 16.78
N LYS A 470 -21.84 14.36 16.78
CA LYS A 470 -22.99 14.43 17.69
C LYS A 470 -23.95 13.26 17.50
N GLN A 471 -24.21 12.84 16.25
CA GLN A 471 -25.04 11.68 15.95
C GLN A 471 -24.38 10.36 16.39
N ARG A 472 -23.11 10.13 16.09
CA ARG A 472 -22.36 8.93 16.52
C ARG A 472 -22.28 8.82 18.03
N SER A 473 -22.05 9.94 18.74
CA SER A 473 -22.12 10.00 20.20
C SER A 473 -23.49 9.55 20.73
N LYS A 474 -24.58 10.11 20.18
CA LYS A 474 -25.96 9.71 20.53
C LYS A 474 -26.25 8.23 20.25
N VAL A 475 -25.77 7.70 19.13
CA VAL A 475 -25.94 6.27 18.78
C VAL A 475 -25.13 5.38 19.73
N GLY A 476 -23.89 5.76 20.05
CA GLY A 476 -23.04 5.08 21.02
C GLY A 476 -23.64 5.03 22.42
N GLU A 477 -24.20 6.15 22.90
CA GLU A 477 -24.94 6.21 24.17
C GLU A 477 -26.17 5.32 24.15
N LYS A 478 -26.99 5.38 23.09
CA LYS A 478 -28.15 4.49 22.92
C LYS A 478 -27.76 3.01 22.93
N ARG A 479 -26.63 2.65 22.31
CA ARG A 479 -26.11 1.28 22.29
C ARG A 479 -25.66 0.84 23.68
N LYS A 480 -24.91 1.67 24.41
CA LYS A 480 -24.51 1.42 25.80
C LYS A 480 -25.74 1.22 26.72
N VAL A 481 -26.77 2.04 26.56
CA VAL A 481 -28.03 1.91 27.32
C VAL A 481 -28.73 0.59 27.00
N LYS A 482 -28.83 0.21 25.71
CA LYS A 482 -29.40 -1.09 25.32
C LYS A 482 -28.63 -2.27 25.89
N ASP A 483 -27.30 -2.22 25.91
CA ASP A 483 -26.46 -3.29 26.44
C ASP A 483 -26.58 -3.42 27.96
N LEU A 484 -26.68 -2.29 28.68
CA LEU A 484 -27.02 -2.25 30.10
C LEU A 484 -28.39 -2.87 30.39
N GLN A 485 -29.42 -2.51 29.61
CA GLN A 485 -30.75 -3.09 29.75
C GLN A 485 -30.77 -4.60 29.50
N LYS A 486 -30.01 -5.09 28.51
CA LYS A 486 -29.85 -6.54 28.27
C LYS A 486 -29.19 -7.24 29.46
N LYS A 487 -28.14 -6.65 30.05
CA LYS A 487 -27.49 -7.19 31.26
C LYS A 487 -28.46 -7.26 32.44
N VAL A 488 -29.20 -6.18 32.71
CA VAL A 488 -30.21 -6.14 33.78
C VAL A 488 -31.30 -7.20 33.57
N ARG A 489 -31.81 -7.36 32.34
CA ARG A 489 -32.79 -8.41 32.02
C ARG A 489 -32.24 -9.81 32.27
N LYS A 490 -30.98 -10.06 31.94
CA LYS A 490 -30.31 -11.34 32.17
C LYS A 490 -30.17 -11.65 33.68
N VAL A 491 -29.78 -10.66 34.48
CA VAL A 491 -29.71 -10.78 35.94
C VAL A 491 -31.09 -11.05 36.55
N ASN A 492 -32.11 -10.27 36.16
CA ASN A 492 -33.48 -10.47 36.65
C ASN A 492 -34.05 -11.84 36.27
N MET A 493 -33.70 -12.37 35.09
CA MET A 493 -34.10 -13.71 34.68
C MET A 493 -33.43 -14.78 35.57
N GLN A 494 -32.12 -14.65 35.82
CA GLN A 494 -31.38 -15.54 36.72
C GLN A 494 -31.88 -15.47 38.17
N GLU A 495 -32.25 -14.29 38.66
CA GLU A 495 -32.85 -14.14 39.99
C GLU A 495 -34.24 -14.79 40.09
N LYS A 496 -35.08 -14.63 39.06
CA LYS A 496 -36.37 -15.32 38.99
C LYS A 496 -36.21 -16.84 38.95
N GLU A 497 -35.20 -17.33 38.26
CA GLU A 497 -34.86 -18.76 38.21
C GLU A 497 -34.39 -19.28 39.57
N ARG A 498 -33.48 -18.54 40.24
CA ARG A 498 -33.04 -18.84 41.62
C ARG A 498 -34.19 -18.78 42.62
N ALA A 499 -35.11 -17.84 42.48
CA ALA A 499 -36.29 -17.73 43.35
C ALA A 499 -37.28 -18.88 43.13
N ARG A 500 -37.41 -19.38 41.89
CA ARG A 500 -38.20 -20.60 41.59
C ARG A 500 -37.55 -21.84 42.20
N LEU A 501 -36.23 -21.95 42.14
CA LEU A 501 -35.48 -23.05 42.75
C LEU A 501 -35.53 -23.06 44.28
N ARG A 502 -35.68 -21.89 44.93
CA ARG A 502 -35.87 -21.76 46.39
C ARG A 502 -37.30 -22.05 46.88
N LYS A 503 -38.27 -22.18 45.96
CA LYS A 503 -39.68 -22.49 46.27
C LYS A 503 -40.05 -23.97 46.03
N LYS A 504 -39.11 -24.77 45.52
CA LYS A 504 -39.11 -26.23 45.61
C LYS A 504 -38.22 -26.63 46.78
#